data_AF-A0A4Q1ERG0-F1
#
_entry.id   AF-A0A4Q1ERG0-F1
#
_cell.length_a   1.000
_cell.length_b   1.000
_cell.length_c   1.000
_cell.angle_alpha   90.00
_cell.angle_beta   90.00
_cell.angle_gamma   90.00
#
_symmetry.space_group_name_H-M   'P 1'
#
loop_
_entity.id
_entity.type
_entity.pdbx_description
1 polymer ?
#
loop_
_entity_poly.entity_id
_entity_poly.type
_entity_poly.pdbx_seq_one_letter_code
_entity_poly.pdbx_strand_id
1 'polypeptide(L)'
;METFTIIKNFLKKENVQAVLICLILGALAFTVQTQSGRFMEDSSVKVLEPLDKADSIQNQVVNTSLSGSSMKISTLKKQYLMSEQVKRYYRQLGTTYYVNYYSFSICAIVFATLLTVAVFLMVNKGWQNSSLLLKTFLLANIVLSSVYYFLPNVLSNKDNINSNMLKIKEFQKIQSDIMKIAVIAGKLDEKKMDSAIQSHFDRISANIDFPTTIDNSKIDSKLLKLLETDSYNK
;
A
#
# COMPACT_ATOMS: atom_id res chain seq x y z
N MET A 1 47.14 12.04 -24.55
CA MET A 1 47.18 13.32 -23.80
C MET A 1 46.18 14.34 -24.36
N GLU A 2 46.09 14.52 -25.68
CA GLU A 2 45.14 15.47 -26.30
C GLU A 2 43.66 15.21 -25.96
N THR A 3 43.21 13.96 -25.97
CA THR A 3 41.83 13.59 -25.63
C THR A 3 41.44 14.03 -24.21
N PHE A 4 42.36 13.93 -23.25
CA PHE A 4 42.15 14.37 -21.88
C PHE A 4 42.03 15.90 -21.78
N THR A 5 42.85 16.63 -22.53
CA THR A 5 42.80 18.10 -22.59
C THR A 5 41.51 18.60 -23.25
N ILE A 6 41.06 17.91 -24.31
CA ILE A 6 39.79 18.21 -25.01
C ILE A 6 38.60 18.01 -24.07
N ILE A 7 38.54 16.87 -23.36
CA ILE A 7 37.48 16.58 -22.39
C ILE A 7 37.50 17.62 -21.25
N LYS A 8 38.67 17.96 -20.72
CA LYS A 8 38.81 18.96 -19.66
C LYS A 8 38.31 20.35 -20.10
N ASN A 9 38.64 20.77 -21.32
CA ASN A 9 38.17 22.04 -21.86
C ASN A 9 36.67 22.03 -22.18
N PHE A 10 36.12 20.89 -22.58
CA PHE A 10 34.68 20.71 -22.77
C PHE A 10 33.90 20.84 -21.45
N LEU A 11 34.37 20.18 -20.37
CA LEU A 11 33.75 20.22 -19.04
C LEU A 11 33.79 21.60 -18.37
N LYS A 12 34.67 22.50 -18.82
CA LYS A 12 34.75 23.88 -18.32
C LYS A 12 33.71 24.83 -18.93
N LYS A 13 33.02 24.42 -20.00
CA LYS A 13 31.97 25.24 -20.60
C LYS A 13 30.78 25.34 -19.64
N GLU A 14 30.31 26.56 -19.37
CA GLU A 14 29.20 26.79 -18.42
C GLU A 14 27.94 25.99 -18.77
N ASN A 15 27.61 25.86 -20.06
CA ASN A 15 26.46 25.06 -20.51
C ASN A 15 26.60 23.57 -20.15
N VAL A 16 27.81 23.03 -20.26
CA VAL A 16 28.09 21.62 -19.90
C VAL A 16 27.95 21.44 -18.40
N GLN A 17 28.45 22.39 -17.60
CA GLN A 17 28.30 22.37 -16.15
C GLN A 17 26.84 22.51 -15.70
N ALA A 18 26.05 23.32 -16.40
CA ALA A 18 24.61 23.46 -16.17
C ALA A 18 23.86 22.15 -16.42
N VAL A 19 24.18 21.43 -17.51
CA VAL A 19 23.59 20.11 -17.76
C VAL A 19 24.03 19.10 -16.70
N LEU A 20 25.30 19.11 -16.31
CA LEU A 20 25.83 18.20 -15.29
C LEU A 20 25.16 18.42 -13.93
N ILE A 21 24.90 19.66 -13.51
CA ILE A 21 24.22 19.90 -12.23
C ILE A 21 22.79 19.37 -12.25
N CYS A 22 22.07 19.47 -13.37
CA CYS A 22 20.74 18.85 -13.52
C CYS A 22 20.81 17.33 -13.40
N LEU A 23 21.80 16.69 -14.02
CA LEU A 23 22.00 15.24 -13.92
C LEU A 23 22.34 14.81 -12.49
N ILE A 24 23.19 15.57 -11.79
CA ILE A 24 23.54 15.32 -10.39
C ILE A 24 22.31 15.46 -9.49
N LEU A 25 21.49 16.50 -9.69
CA LEU A 25 20.26 16.70 -8.91
C LEU A 25 19.23 15.60 -9.20
N GLY A 26 19.10 15.15 -10.44
CA GLY A 26 18.26 14.01 -10.80
C GLY A 26 18.74 12.70 -10.16
N ALA A 27 20.05 12.44 -10.18
CA ALA A 27 20.64 11.29 -9.51
C ALA A 27 20.45 11.35 -7.98
N LEU A 28 20.58 12.54 -7.39
CA LEU A 28 20.29 12.77 -5.98
C LEU A 28 18.83 12.48 -5.65
N ALA A 29 17.89 12.98 -6.46
CA ALA A 29 16.46 12.73 -6.30
C ALA A 29 16.16 11.23 -6.29
N PHE A 30 16.66 10.52 -7.30
CA PHE A 30 16.50 9.07 -7.43
C PHE A 30 17.10 8.30 -6.24
N THR A 31 18.29 8.71 -5.80
CA THR A 31 18.99 8.07 -4.68
C THR A 31 18.23 8.27 -3.38
N VAL A 32 17.82 9.51 -3.07
CA VAL A 32 17.05 9.83 -1.86
C VAL A 32 15.72 9.09 -1.85
N GLN A 33 15.00 9.07 -2.98
CA GLN A 33 13.73 8.34 -3.11
C GLN A 33 13.91 6.84 -2.87
N THR A 34 14.92 6.23 -3.51
CA THR A 34 15.18 4.79 -3.38
C THR A 34 15.59 4.42 -1.95
N GLN A 35 16.48 5.19 -1.32
CA GLN A 35 16.97 4.91 0.03
C GLN A 35 15.89 5.12 1.09
N SER A 36 15.14 6.23 1.00
CA SER A 36 14.00 6.47 1.89
C SER A 36 12.90 5.43 1.74
N GLY A 37 12.68 4.95 0.50
CA GLY A 37 11.71 3.91 0.20
C GLY A 37 12.08 2.59 0.87
N ARG A 38 13.31 2.13 0.65
CA ARG A 38 13.85 0.91 1.30
C ARG A 38 13.80 1.00 2.82
N PHE A 39 14.25 2.12 3.38
CA PHE A 39 14.20 2.34 4.83
C PHE A 39 12.77 2.21 5.39
N MET A 40 11.78 2.77 4.69
CA MET A 40 10.40 2.72 5.16
C MET A 40 9.74 1.36 4.91
N GLU A 41 10.11 0.66 3.85
CA GLU A 41 9.68 -0.72 3.58
C GLU A 41 10.18 -1.66 4.70
N ASP A 42 11.47 -1.60 5.03
CA ASP A 42 12.07 -2.37 6.12
C ASP A 42 11.43 -2.04 7.48
N SER A 43 11.15 -0.76 7.71
CA SER A 43 10.47 -0.29 8.93
C SER A 43 9.04 -0.81 9.00
N SER A 44 8.34 -0.83 7.86
CA SER A 44 6.97 -1.35 7.78
C SER A 44 6.92 -2.82 8.16
N VAL A 45 7.83 -3.65 7.65
CA VAL A 45 7.92 -5.08 8.01
C VAL A 45 8.04 -5.27 9.54
N LYS A 46 8.88 -4.49 10.20
CA LYS A 46 9.08 -4.57 11.66
C LYS A 46 7.84 -4.18 12.46
N VAL A 47 7.15 -3.11 12.05
CA VAL A 47 5.91 -2.65 12.70
C VAL A 47 4.78 -3.67 12.51
N LEU A 48 4.83 -4.40 11.40
CA LEU A 48 3.84 -5.38 10.98
C LEU A 48 4.05 -6.78 11.60
N GLU A 49 5.26 -7.10 12.08
CA GLU A 49 5.60 -8.41 12.65
C GLU A 49 4.66 -8.88 13.79
N PRO A 50 4.25 -8.03 14.76
CA PRO A 50 3.32 -8.47 15.82
C PRO A 50 1.95 -8.85 15.26
N LEU A 51 1.49 -8.16 14.20
CA LEU A 51 0.23 -8.47 13.54
C LEU A 51 0.34 -9.80 12.78
N ASP A 52 1.48 -10.09 12.15
CA ASP A 52 1.70 -11.37 11.47
C ASP A 52 1.72 -12.54 12.45
N LYS A 53 2.32 -12.33 13.64
CA LYS A 53 2.25 -13.31 14.74
C LYS A 53 0.81 -13.51 15.20
N ALA A 54 0.04 -12.45 15.39
CA ALA A 54 -1.37 -12.55 15.76
C ALA A 54 -2.18 -13.32 14.71
N ASP A 55 -2.00 -13.00 13.42
CA ASP A 55 -2.66 -13.70 12.32
C ASP A 55 -2.28 -15.20 12.29
N SER A 56 -1.02 -15.55 12.59
CA SER A 56 -0.59 -16.94 12.67
C SER A 56 -1.32 -17.74 13.76
N ILE A 57 -1.55 -17.11 14.93
CA ILE A 57 -2.29 -17.71 16.04
C ILE A 57 -3.76 -17.90 15.66
N GLN A 58 -4.38 -16.88 15.04
CA GLN A 58 -5.76 -16.97 14.57
C GLN A 58 -5.92 -18.10 13.55
N ASN A 59 -4.97 -18.26 12.63
CA ASN A 59 -4.98 -19.35 11.64
C ASN A 59 -4.88 -20.72 12.30
N GLN A 60 -4.09 -20.89 13.36
CA GLN A 60 -4.02 -22.13 14.12
C GLN A 60 -5.36 -22.45 14.80
N VAL A 61 -5.98 -21.46 15.45
CA VAL A 61 -7.29 -21.61 16.10
C VAL A 61 -8.36 -21.99 15.08
N VAL A 62 -8.42 -21.30 13.95
CA VAL A 62 -9.40 -21.58 12.89
C VAL A 62 -9.20 -22.97 12.29
N ASN A 63 -7.95 -23.37 12.04
CA ASN A 63 -7.68 -24.71 11.50
C ASN A 63 -8.04 -25.84 12.48
N THR A 64 -7.91 -25.58 13.78
CA THR A 64 -8.23 -26.56 14.84
C THR A 64 -9.74 -26.61 15.12
N SER A 65 -10.39 -25.45 15.28
CA SER A 65 -11.79 -25.33 15.68
C SER A 65 -12.78 -25.47 14.53
N LEU A 66 -12.40 -25.11 13.29
CA LEU A 66 -13.19 -25.36 12.08
C LEU A 66 -12.67 -26.59 11.31
N SER A 67 -12.42 -27.67 12.03
CA SER A 67 -11.99 -28.98 11.48
C SER A 67 -13.17 -29.92 11.14
N GLY A 68 -14.40 -29.54 11.50
CA GLY A 68 -15.61 -30.33 11.26
C GLY A 68 -15.96 -30.50 9.77
N SER A 69 -16.59 -31.63 9.45
CA SER A 69 -16.98 -32.03 8.08
C SER A 69 -18.26 -31.37 7.55
N SER A 70 -18.96 -30.57 8.36
CA SER A 70 -20.20 -29.95 7.91
C SER A 70 -19.92 -28.91 6.82
N MET A 71 -20.80 -28.84 5.81
CA MET A 71 -20.65 -27.90 4.71
C MET A 71 -20.58 -26.44 5.23
N LYS A 72 -21.34 -26.12 6.27
CA LYS A 72 -21.38 -24.78 6.88
C LYS A 72 -20.04 -24.40 7.55
N ILE A 73 -19.40 -25.32 8.28
CA ILE A 73 -18.06 -25.12 8.87
C ILE A 73 -17.01 -24.94 7.76
N SER A 74 -17.09 -25.75 6.70
CA SER A 74 -16.22 -25.62 5.52
C SER A 74 -16.37 -24.25 4.83
N THR A 75 -17.60 -23.76 4.69
CA THR A 75 -17.89 -22.44 4.12
C THR A 75 -17.32 -21.31 4.96
N LEU A 76 -17.52 -21.33 6.29
CA LEU A 76 -16.94 -20.34 7.20
C LEU A 76 -15.41 -20.33 7.13
N LYS A 77 -14.79 -21.51 7.05
CA LYS A 77 -13.33 -21.61 6.87
C LYS A 77 -12.86 -20.98 5.56
N LYS A 78 -13.59 -21.20 4.45
CA LYS A 78 -13.28 -20.56 3.16
C LYS A 78 -13.44 -19.04 3.21
N GLN A 79 -14.52 -18.53 3.82
CA GLN A 79 -14.73 -17.09 4.00
C GLN A 79 -13.63 -16.45 4.85
N TYR A 80 -13.14 -17.15 5.87
CA TYR A 80 -12.02 -16.70 6.69
C TYR A 80 -10.72 -16.58 5.86
N LEU A 81 -10.37 -17.63 5.11
CA LEU A 81 -9.15 -17.64 4.28
C LEU A 81 -9.22 -16.59 3.17
N MET A 82 -10.38 -16.42 2.54
CA MET A 82 -10.60 -15.38 1.54
C MET A 82 -10.43 -13.98 2.16
N SER A 83 -11.02 -13.75 3.34
CA SER A 83 -10.86 -12.49 4.07
C SER A 83 -9.40 -12.23 4.45
N GLU A 84 -8.64 -13.27 4.81
CA GLU A 84 -7.22 -13.17 5.10
C GLU A 84 -6.41 -12.70 3.88
N GLN A 85 -6.65 -13.33 2.72
CA GLN A 85 -5.96 -12.99 1.47
C GLN A 85 -6.24 -11.54 1.06
N VAL A 86 -7.51 -11.13 1.12
CA VAL A 86 -7.91 -9.77 0.75
C VAL A 86 -7.37 -8.74 1.75
N LYS A 87 -7.38 -9.05 3.05
CA LYS A 87 -6.75 -8.21 4.08
C LYS A 87 -5.26 -8.01 3.80
N ARG A 88 -4.52 -9.07 3.47
CA ARG A 88 -3.10 -9.00 3.11
C ARG A 88 -2.86 -8.14 1.88
N TYR A 89 -3.70 -8.27 0.86
CA TYR A 89 -3.65 -7.44 -0.34
C TYR A 89 -3.78 -5.94 -0.03
N TYR A 90 -4.84 -5.54 0.69
CA TYR A 90 -5.04 -4.13 1.06
C TYR A 90 -3.96 -3.61 2.02
N ARG A 91 -3.40 -4.48 2.86
CA ARG A 91 -2.23 -4.15 3.69
C ARG A 91 -0.99 -3.86 2.84
N GLN A 92 -0.71 -4.68 1.84
CA GLN A 92 0.41 -4.45 0.92
C GLN A 92 0.23 -3.13 0.15
N LEU A 93 -0.96 -2.88 -0.41
CA LEU A 93 -1.28 -1.61 -1.07
C LEU A 93 -1.10 -0.43 -0.11
N GLY A 94 -1.67 -0.50 1.09
CA GLY A 94 -1.54 0.53 2.11
C GLY A 94 -0.08 0.82 2.45
N THR A 95 0.75 -0.22 2.61
CA THR A 95 2.20 -0.10 2.81
C THR A 95 2.87 0.60 1.62
N THR A 96 2.56 0.21 0.38
CA THR A 96 3.13 0.85 -0.81
C THR A 96 2.81 2.35 -0.87
N TYR A 97 1.55 2.74 -0.64
CA TYR A 97 1.17 4.16 -0.61
C TYR A 97 1.83 4.92 0.53
N TYR A 98 1.99 4.29 1.69
CA TYR A 98 2.69 4.88 2.83
C TYR A 98 4.19 5.09 2.57
N VAL A 99 4.87 4.08 2.01
CA VAL A 99 6.27 4.17 1.61
C VAL A 99 6.47 5.29 0.58
N ASN A 100 5.62 5.35 -0.45
CA ASN A 100 5.67 6.42 -1.46
C ASN A 100 5.44 7.81 -0.84
N TYR A 101 4.43 7.94 0.04
CA TYR A 101 4.14 9.19 0.74
C TYR A 101 5.35 9.68 1.53
N TYR A 102 5.99 8.78 2.29
CA TYR A 102 7.17 9.10 3.06
C TYR A 102 8.35 9.50 2.17
N SER A 103 8.66 8.71 1.14
CA SER A 103 9.77 9.00 0.22
C SER A 103 9.62 10.33 -0.50
N PHE A 104 8.43 10.64 -1.01
CA PHE A 104 8.18 11.93 -1.65
C PHE A 104 8.30 13.09 -0.67
N SER A 105 7.84 12.92 0.57
CA SER A 105 7.98 13.94 1.61
C SER A 105 9.46 14.22 1.94
N ILE A 106 10.30 13.19 2.04
CA ILE A 106 11.74 13.36 2.26
C ILE A 106 12.41 14.07 1.08
N CYS A 107 12.10 13.66 -0.16
CA CYS A 107 12.60 14.35 -1.34
C CYS A 107 12.18 15.83 -1.37
N ALA A 108 10.92 16.12 -1.04
CA ALA A 108 10.41 17.50 -0.97
C ALA A 108 11.19 18.33 0.07
N ILE A 109 11.47 17.77 1.25
CA ILE A 109 12.27 18.44 2.30
C ILE A 109 13.69 18.74 1.78
N VAL A 110 14.37 17.75 1.20
CA VAL A 110 15.74 17.92 0.69
C VAL A 110 15.79 19.02 -0.37
N PHE A 111 14.91 18.98 -1.37
CA PHE A 111 14.90 19.97 -2.44
C PHE A 111 14.39 21.35 -1.98
N ALA A 112 13.52 21.42 -0.97
CA ALA A 112 13.13 22.69 -0.35
C ALA A 112 14.32 23.34 0.41
N THR A 113 15.14 22.53 1.10
CA THR A 113 16.37 23.03 1.74
C THR A 113 17.37 23.55 0.71
N LEU A 114 17.63 22.78 -0.34
CA LEU A 114 18.54 23.19 -1.43
C LEU A 114 18.01 24.43 -2.16
N LEU A 115 16.70 24.51 -2.39
CA LEU A 115 16.04 25.69 -2.95
C LEU A 115 16.25 26.92 -2.06
N THR A 116 16.11 26.78 -0.75
CA THR A 116 16.33 27.89 0.20
C THR A 116 17.75 28.44 0.11
N VAL A 117 18.75 27.55 0.05
CA VAL A 117 20.16 27.93 -0.16
C VAL A 117 20.35 28.62 -1.51
N ALA A 118 19.76 28.08 -2.59
CA ALA A 118 19.85 28.66 -3.93
C ALA A 118 19.26 30.06 -3.99
N VAL A 119 18.09 30.27 -3.36
CA VAL A 119 17.41 31.57 -3.28
C VAL A 119 18.28 32.56 -2.52
N PHE A 120 18.83 32.18 -1.36
CA PHE A 120 19.73 33.05 -0.59
C PHE A 120 20.95 33.49 -1.40
N LEU A 121 21.62 32.54 -2.09
CA LEU A 121 22.77 32.86 -2.95
C LEU A 121 22.37 33.76 -4.14
N MET A 122 21.19 33.53 -4.72
CA MET A 122 20.67 34.33 -5.83
C MET A 122 20.32 35.75 -5.41
N VAL A 123 19.72 35.93 -4.22
CA VAL A 123 19.41 37.26 -3.65
C VAL A 123 20.69 38.05 -3.40
N ASN A 124 21.72 37.42 -2.83
CA ASN A 124 22.98 38.10 -2.51
C ASN A 124 23.77 38.52 -3.76
N LYS A 125 23.77 37.72 -4.84
CA LYS A 125 24.46 38.07 -6.08
C LYS A 125 23.61 38.91 -7.04
N GLY A 126 22.29 38.76 -6.97
CA GLY A 126 21.35 39.25 -7.97
C GLY A 126 21.29 38.36 -9.21
N TRP A 127 20.13 38.30 -9.85
CA TRP A 127 19.89 37.47 -11.04
C TRP A 127 20.84 37.80 -12.19
N GLN A 128 21.05 39.09 -12.48
CA GLN A 128 21.85 39.50 -13.63
C GLN A 128 23.33 39.09 -13.49
N ASN A 129 23.88 39.18 -12.28
CA ASN A 129 25.31 38.91 -12.01
C ASN A 129 25.58 37.44 -11.66
N SER A 130 24.55 36.61 -11.58
CA SER A 130 24.70 35.19 -11.23
C SER A 130 25.09 34.35 -12.45
N SER A 131 26.01 33.41 -12.23
CA SER A 131 26.46 32.47 -13.26
C SER A 131 25.30 31.58 -13.74
N LEU A 132 25.43 31.06 -14.97
CA LEU A 132 24.45 30.15 -15.54
C LEU A 132 24.23 28.91 -14.65
N LEU A 133 25.29 28.43 -13.99
CA LEU A 133 25.23 27.31 -13.06
C LEU A 133 24.29 27.60 -11.88
N LEU A 134 24.40 28.77 -11.24
CA LEU A 134 23.54 29.13 -10.11
C LEU A 134 22.08 29.31 -10.53
N LYS A 135 21.84 29.90 -11.71
CA LYS A 135 20.48 30.01 -12.30
C LYS A 135 19.88 28.64 -12.56
N THR A 136 20.65 27.73 -13.15
CA THR A 136 20.22 26.36 -13.44
C THR A 136 19.97 25.58 -12.15
N PHE A 137 20.85 25.70 -11.16
CA PHE A 137 20.68 25.08 -9.84
C PHE A 137 19.40 25.57 -9.16
N LEU A 138 19.12 26.88 -9.18
CA LEU A 138 17.88 27.43 -8.64
C LEU A 138 16.65 26.85 -9.35
N LEU A 139 16.59 26.94 -10.68
CA LEU A 139 15.45 26.48 -11.48
C LEU A 139 15.22 24.97 -11.33
N ALA A 140 16.28 24.16 -11.33
CA ALA A 140 16.17 22.72 -11.14
C ALA A 140 15.58 22.37 -9.76
N ASN A 141 16.00 23.07 -8.70
CA ASN A 141 15.46 22.88 -7.36
C ASN A 141 14.00 23.35 -7.25
N ILE A 142 13.60 24.43 -7.94
CA ILE A 142 12.18 24.85 -8.01
C ILE A 142 11.35 23.72 -8.61
N VAL A 143 11.78 23.16 -9.74
CA VAL A 143 11.06 22.06 -10.41
C VAL A 143 10.98 20.83 -9.51
N LEU A 144 12.11 20.35 -8.99
CA LEU A 144 12.16 19.14 -8.18
C LEU A 144 11.38 19.28 -6.87
N SER A 145 11.53 20.40 -6.16
CA SER A 145 10.76 20.69 -4.94
C SER A 145 9.26 20.68 -5.22
N SER A 146 8.82 21.33 -6.30
CA SER A 146 7.41 21.37 -6.68
C SER A 146 6.87 19.99 -7.03
N VAL A 147 7.60 19.22 -7.85
CA VAL A 147 7.20 17.86 -8.24
C VAL A 147 7.00 16.98 -7.00
N TYR A 148 8.00 16.92 -6.11
CA TYR A 148 7.91 16.08 -4.91
C TYR A 148 6.90 16.58 -3.88
N TYR A 149 6.60 17.88 -3.85
CA TYR A 149 5.54 18.43 -3.02
C TYR A 149 4.14 18.00 -3.52
N PHE A 150 3.91 17.99 -4.84
CA PHE A 150 2.60 17.65 -5.41
C PHE A 150 2.36 16.15 -5.60
N LEU A 151 3.40 15.34 -5.79
CA LEU A 151 3.29 13.90 -6.05
C LEU A 151 2.40 13.14 -5.03
N PRO A 152 2.50 13.37 -3.71
CA PRO A 152 1.62 12.73 -2.74
C PRO A 152 0.13 12.97 -2.99
N ASN A 153 -0.23 14.16 -3.48
CA ASN A 153 -1.61 14.56 -3.73
C ASN A 153 -2.10 14.05 -5.09
N VAL A 154 -1.25 14.12 -6.13
CA VAL A 154 -1.56 13.58 -7.47
C VAL A 154 -1.83 12.08 -7.42
N LEU A 155 -1.10 11.36 -6.57
CA LEU A 155 -1.29 9.92 -6.37
C LEU A 155 -2.28 9.60 -5.25
N SER A 156 -2.93 10.62 -4.67
CA SER A 156 -3.90 10.51 -3.57
C SER A 156 -3.42 9.59 -2.45
N ASN A 157 -2.12 9.64 -2.11
CA ASN A 157 -1.49 8.66 -1.22
C ASN A 157 -2.20 8.60 0.14
N LYS A 158 -2.57 9.76 0.70
CA LYS A 158 -3.27 9.84 1.99
C LYS A 158 -4.65 9.17 1.94
N ASP A 159 -5.42 9.44 0.89
CA ASP A 159 -6.76 8.88 0.71
C ASP A 159 -6.69 7.38 0.45
N ASN A 160 -5.71 6.94 -0.34
CA ASN A 160 -5.44 5.54 -0.60
C ASN A 160 -5.03 4.81 0.68
N ILE A 161 -4.15 5.36 1.51
CA ILE A 161 -3.82 4.78 2.83
C ILE A 161 -5.09 4.62 3.68
N ASN A 162 -5.89 5.67 3.80
CA ASN A 162 -7.12 5.65 4.60
C ASN A 162 -8.14 4.62 4.08
N SER A 163 -8.36 4.59 2.76
CA SER A 163 -9.26 3.63 2.11
C SER A 163 -8.82 2.19 2.36
N ASN A 164 -7.53 1.88 2.13
CA ASN A 164 -6.95 0.57 2.41
C ASN A 164 -7.10 0.18 3.89
N MET A 165 -6.88 1.11 4.83
CA MET A 165 -7.07 0.87 6.26
C MET A 165 -8.52 0.55 6.63
N LEU A 166 -9.50 1.20 6.00
CA LEU A 166 -10.92 0.90 6.22
C LEU A 166 -11.26 -0.52 5.74
N LYS A 167 -10.75 -0.91 4.56
CA LYS A 167 -10.92 -2.27 4.03
C LYS A 167 -10.30 -3.31 4.97
N ILE A 168 -9.06 -3.09 5.41
CA ILE A 168 -8.37 -3.98 6.37
C ILE A 168 -9.20 -4.19 7.64
N LYS A 169 -9.73 -3.09 8.22
CA LYS A 169 -10.58 -3.16 9.42
C LYS A 169 -11.84 -3.99 9.19
N GLU A 170 -12.44 -3.89 8.01
CA GLU A 170 -13.66 -4.65 7.70
C GLU A 170 -13.38 -6.15 7.58
N PHE A 171 -12.31 -6.54 6.86
CA PHE A 171 -11.92 -7.96 6.79
C PHE A 171 -11.46 -8.51 8.15
N GLN A 172 -10.83 -7.68 9.00
CA GLN A 172 -10.50 -8.08 10.37
C GLN A 172 -11.76 -8.33 11.21
N LYS A 173 -12.83 -7.53 11.06
CA LYS A 173 -14.11 -7.80 11.73
C LYS A 173 -14.72 -9.12 11.25
N ILE A 174 -14.75 -9.37 9.94
CA ILE A 174 -15.26 -10.63 9.37
C ILE A 174 -14.49 -11.82 9.95
N GLN A 175 -13.16 -11.75 9.98
CA GLN A 175 -12.32 -12.80 10.58
C GLN A 175 -12.63 -12.99 12.08
N SER A 176 -12.79 -11.90 12.83
CA SER A 176 -13.14 -11.96 14.26
C SER A 176 -14.52 -12.59 14.49
N ASP A 177 -15.50 -12.28 13.64
CA ASP A 177 -16.86 -12.84 13.75
C ASP A 177 -16.85 -14.34 13.44
N ILE A 178 -16.10 -14.79 12.41
CA ILE A 178 -15.90 -16.21 12.12
C ILE A 178 -15.17 -16.92 13.26
N MET A 179 -14.15 -16.29 13.86
CA MET A 179 -13.45 -16.87 15.01
C MET A 179 -14.36 -17.03 16.23
N LYS A 180 -15.21 -16.03 16.53
CA LYS A 180 -16.20 -16.15 17.61
C LYS A 180 -17.09 -17.35 17.35
N ILE A 181 -17.62 -17.48 16.13
CA ILE A 181 -18.44 -18.62 15.72
C ILE A 181 -17.66 -19.93 15.89
N ALA A 182 -16.40 -20.00 15.49
CA ALA A 182 -15.56 -21.19 15.63
C ALA A 182 -15.41 -21.65 17.08
N VAL A 183 -15.32 -20.72 18.04
CA VAL A 183 -15.21 -21.03 19.47
C VAL A 183 -16.53 -21.55 20.06
N ILE A 184 -17.68 -21.12 19.52
CA ILE A 184 -19.02 -21.52 20.01
C ILE A 184 -19.78 -22.42 19.03
N ALA A 185 -19.14 -22.94 17.98
CA ALA A 185 -19.79 -23.64 16.87
C ALA A 185 -20.55 -24.89 17.33
N GLY A 186 -20.07 -25.58 18.38
CA GLY A 186 -20.77 -26.70 19.00
C GLY A 186 -22.02 -26.33 19.82
N LYS A 187 -22.35 -25.04 19.94
CA LYS A 187 -23.46 -24.50 20.75
C LYS A 187 -24.40 -23.58 19.95
N LEU A 188 -24.15 -23.40 18.65
CA LEU A 188 -24.94 -22.51 17.79
C LEU A 188 -26.05 -23.29 17.07
N ASP A 189 -27.26 -22.70 17.07
CA ASP A 189 -28.39 -23.15 16.25
C ASP A 189 -28.09 -22.92 14.75
N GLU A 190 -28.57 -23.82 13.89
CA GLU A 190 -28.30 -23.83 12.45
C GLU A 190 -28.72 -22.52 11.76
N LYS A 191 -29.87 -21.95 12.15
CA LYS A 191 -30.36 -20.68 11.58
C LYS A 191 -29.42 -19.50 11.85
N LYS A 192 -28.76 -19.50 13.01
CA LYS A 192 -27.78 -18.45 13.36
C LYS A 192 -26.51 -18.59 12.53
N MET A 193 -26.14 -19.82 12.19
CA MET A 193 -24.98 -20.09 11.33
C MET A 193 -25.24 -19.67 9.88
N ASP A 194 -26.44 -19.91 9.35
CA ASP A 194 -26.82 -19.48 7.99
C ASP A 194 -26.87 -17.95 7.87
N SER A 195 -27.45 -17.27 8.85
CA SER A 195 -27.48 -15.80 8.89
C SER A 195 -26.08 -15.20 8.95
N ALA A 196 -25.16 -15.80 9.70
CA ALA A 196 -23.78 -15.35 9.76
C ALA A 196 -23.04 -15.56 8.43
N ILE A 197 -23.21 -16.71 7.78
CA ILE A 197 -22.61 -17.01 6.47
C ILE A 197 -23.07 -15.99 5.44
N GLN A 198 -24.36 -15.68 5.39
CA GLN A 198 -24.91 -14.70 4.45
C GLN A 198 -24.38 -13.29 4.75
N SER A 199 -24.39 -12.89 6.02
CA SER A 199 -23.86 -11.59 6.44
C SER A 199 -22.38 -11.41 6.04
N HIS A 200 -21.56 -12.44 6.24
CA HIS A 200 -20.16 -12.40 5.80
C HIS A 200 -20.04 -12.32 4.28
N PHE A 201 -20.87 -13.06 3.54
CA PHE A 201 -20.87 -13.03 2.09
C PHE A 201 -21.17 -11.64 1.53
N ASP A 202 -22.22 -10.99 2.05
CA ASP A 202 -22.62 -9.65 1.61
C ASP A 202 -21.52 -8.62 1.92
N ARG A 203 -20.92 -8.71 3.13
CA ARG A 203 -19.83 -7.83 3.54
C ARG A 203 -18.56 -8.02 2.72
N ILE A 204 -18.19 -9.27 2.40
CA ILE A 204 -17.06 -9.59 1.52
C ILE A 204 -17.32 -8.99 0.13
N SER A 205 -18.49 -9.25 -0.44
CA SER A 205 -18.86 -8.80 -1.80
C SER A 205 -18.91 -7.27 -1.92
N ALA A 206 -19.42 -6.58 -0.90
CA ALA A 206 -19.48 -5.11 -0.89
C ALA A 206 -18.10 -4.44 -0.72
N ASN A 207 -17.09 -5.16 -0.23
CA ASN A 207 -15.80 -4.58 0.14
C ASN A 207 -14.63 -5.05 -0.71
N ILE A 208 -14.80 -6.03 -1.60
CA ILE A 208 -13.77 -6.39 -2.58
C ILE A 208 -13.89 -5.48 -3.81
N ASP A 209 -12.82 -4.78 -4.15
CA ASP A 209 -12.77 -3.92 -5.35
C ASP A 209 -12.43 -4.69 -6.64
N PHE A 210 -12.18 -6.01 -6.54
CA PHE A 210 -12.15 -6.91 -7.69
C PHE A 210 -13.56 -7.37 -8.06
N PRO A 211 -13.91 -7.49 -9.36
CA PRO A 211 -15.07 -8.29 -9.75
C PRO A 211 -14.77 -9.75 -9.38
N THR A 212 -15.22 -10.18 -8.21
CA THR A 212 -15.19 -11.59 -7.82
C THR A 212 -16.15 -12.30 -8.76
N THR A 213 -15.61 -13.08 -9.69
CA THR A 213 -16.36 -14.02 -10.55
C THR A 213 -16.89 -15.21 -9.74
N ILE A 214 -17.40 -14.95 -8.53
CA ILE A 214 -18.20 -15.91 -7.80
C ILE A 214 -19.62 -15.74 -8.35
N ASP A 215 -19.98 -16.60 -9.29
CA ASP A 215 -21.32 -16.69 -9.84
C ASP A 215 -22.30 -17.21 -8.77
N ASN A 216 -22.97 -16.28 -8.10
CA ASN A 216 -23.83 -16.53 -6.93
C ASN A 216 -25.05 -17.40 -7.24
N SER A 217 -25.48 -17.47 -8.51
CA SER A 217 -26.58 -18.35 -8.94
C SER A 217 -26.28 -19.84 -8.68
N LYS A 218 -25.00 -20.20 -8.54
CA LYS A 218 -24.54 -21.57 -8.29
C LYS A 218 -24.38 -21.92 -6.81
N ILE A 219 -24.32 -20.93 -5.93
CA ILE A 219 -24.23 -21.14 -4.47
C ILE A 219 -25.63 -21.27 -3.88
N ASP A 220 -26.55 -20.37 -4.23
CA ASP A 220 -27.95 -20.41 -3.79
C ASP A 220 -28.64 -21.71 -4.20
N SER A 221 -28.46 -22.14 -5.46
CA SER A 221 -29.11 -23.37 -5.96
C SER A 221 -28.60 -24.66 -5.30
N LYS A 222 -27.36 -24.68 -4.79
CA LYS A 222 -26.80 -25.83 -4.05
C LYS A 222 -27.23 -25.84 -2.59
N LEU A 223 -27.26 -24.68 -1.94
CA LEU A 223 -27.74 -24.52 -0.56
C LEU A 223 -29.25 -24.79 -0.47
N LEU A 224 -30.06 -24.27 -1.39
CA LEU A 224 -31.49 -24.58 -1.50
C LEU A 224 -31.74 -26.07 -1.71
N LYS A 225 -31.02 -26.71 -2.65
CA LYS A 225 -31.17 -28.16 -2.88
C LYS A 225 -30.82 -29.02 -1.68
N LEU A 226 -29.82 -28.62 -0.88
CA LEU A 226 -29.44 -29.32 0.35
C LEU A 226 -30.47 -29.14 1.48
N LEU A 227 -31.09 -27.97 1.58
CA LEU A 227 -32.19 -27.71 2.52
C LEU A 227 -33.49 -28.42 2.11
N GLU A 228 -33.72 -28.63 0.81
CA GLU A 228 -34.83 -29.42 0.29
C GLU A 228 -34.63 -30.94 0.44
N THR A 229 -33.38 -31.45 0.47
CA THR A 229 -33.13 -32.89 0.65
C THR A 229 -33.22 -33.34 2.10
N ASP A 230 -32.90 -32.49 3.08
CA ASP A 230 -33.01 -32.81 4.51
C ASP A 230 -34.45 -32.70 5.05
N SER A 231 -35.35 -32.04 4.32
CA SER A 231 -36.78 -31.95 4.68
C SER A 231 -37.63 -33.13 4.21
N TYR A 232 -37.06 -34.05 3.41
CA TYR A 232 -37.74 -35.27 2.93
C TYR A 232 -37.31 -36.58 3.62
N ASN A 233 -36.34 -36.51 4.55
CA ASN A 233 -35.85 -37.67 5.32
C ASN A 233 -36.19 -37.61 6.82
N LYS A 234 -37.35 -37.02 7.18
CA LYS A 234 -37.96 -37.16 8.50
C LYS A 234 -39.32 -37.82 8.41
#